data_AF-K0EVM1-F1
#
_entry.id   AF-K0EVM1-F1
#
_cell.length_a   1.000
_cell.length_b   1.000
_cell.length_c   1.000
_cell.angle_alpha   90.00
_cell.angle_beta   90.00
_cell.angle_gamma   90.00
#
_symmetry.space_group_name_H-M   'P 1'
#
loop_
_entity.id
_entity.type
_entity.pdbx_description
1 polymer ?
#
loop_
_entity_poly.entity_id
_entity_poly.type
_entity_poly.pdbx_seq_one_letter_code
_entity_poly.pdbx_strand_id
1 'polypeptide(L)'
;MNRKLSVPIVAACLVLALGPGSLAVATPLSGLPEAAQAAPYCYEEPSQPQADISDLKARFNRSNWMPTLQAMYKRRWPSGEKLAIAQAKDKYWNQFVDTSSFDAFAESMMVAIHEETHMWDLDGARTVWDVRTASWVNATQQILDIPLHGGFPRKEILPLIKDKLSDDMDGIYLRDRQQGDYRLQGVLAELNAGLTGLPAVTVVQEYIKGIGASNARDIAATNLRYLLLYLRVAKDKHPDYWAKIKNEPKVRELVLTQFLRTAYWLEKSAPYTGKLGSPDADKITAKNYAPENISILEEFTGRKVRTDAQKNCTVS
;
A
#
# COMPACT_ATOMS: atom_id res chain seq x y z
N MET A 1 19.43 34.91 -2.39
CA MET A 1 18.33 34.25 -3.13
C MET A 1 18.39 32.76 -2.83
N ASN A 2 17.58 32.27 -1.88
CA ASN A 2 17.49 30.85 -1.55
C ASN A 2 16.65 30.12 -2.61
N ARG A 3 17.31 29.45 -3.55
CA ARG A 3 16.65 28.47 -4.43
C ARG A 3 16.39 27.20 -3.60
N LYS A 4 15.15 27.04 -3.12
CA LYS A 4 14.66 25.75 -2.64
C LYS A 4 14.73 24.78 -3.83
N LEU A 5 15.63 23.80 -3.73
CA LEU A 5 15.68 22.65 -4.62
C LEU A 5 14.43 21.81 -4.35
N SER A 6 13.39 22.00 -5.16
CA SER A 6 12.29 21.05 -5.27
C SER A 6 12.85 19.80 -5.95
N VAL A 7 13.26 18.81 -5.16
CA VAL A 7 13.67 17.51 -5.69
C VAL A 7 12.41 16.76 -6.12
N PRO A 8 12.32 16.26 -7.35
CA PRO A 8 11.11 15.62 -7.85
C PRO A 8 10.88 14.28 -7.15
N ILE A 9 9.65 14.09 -6.67
CA ILE A 9 9.12 12.79 -6.25
C ILE A 9 9.19 11.87 -7.48
N VAL A 10 10.02 10.83 -7.42
CA VAL A 10 10.09 9.80 -8.46
C VAL A 10 8.96 8.80 -8.19
N ALA A 11 7.85 8.94 -8.92
CA ALA A 11 6.87 7.88 -9.10
C ALA A 11 7.06 7.34 -10.54
N ALA A 12 7.51 6.09 -10.68
CA ALA A 12 7.73 5.47 -11.98
C ALA A 12 6.41 4.92 -12.54
N CYS A 13 6.02 5.38 -13.74
CA CYS A 13 4.76 5.06 -14.39
C CYS A 13 4.83 3.75 -15.19
N LEU A 14 3.85 2.85 -15.02
CA LEU A 14 3.65 1.68 -15.90
C LEU A 14 2.48 1.90 -16.87
N VAL A 15 2.76 1.81 -18.18
CA VAL A 15 1.80 1.94 -19.29
C VAL A 15 1.52 0.56 -19.88
N LEU A 16 0.32 0.01 -19.71
CA LEU A 16 -0.17 -1.12 -20.52
C LEU A 16 -1.67 -0.99 -20.80
N ALA A 17 -2.05 -1.18 -22.07
CA ALA A 17 -3.37 -0.97 -22.65
C ALA A 17 -4.02 -2.30 -23.12
N LEU A 18 -5.33 -2.24 -23.46
CA LEU A 18 -6.24 -3.27 -24.03
C LEU A 18 -7.03 -4.06 -22.96
N GLY A 19 -8.34 -4.33 -23.02
CA GLY A 19 -9.46 -4.12 -23.94
C GLY A 19 -10.74 -4.67 -23.24
N PRO A 20 -11.97 -4.45 -23.77
CA PRO A 20 -13.21 -4.53 -23.00
C PRO A 20 -13.89 -5.92 -23.00
N GLY A 21 -14.59 -6.27 -21.91
CA GLY A 21 -15.38 -7.50 -21.81
C GLY A 21 -16.58 -7.37 -20.86
N SER A 22 -17.73 -7.88 -21.31
CA SER A 22 -19.09 -7.51 -20.89
C SER A 22 -19.62 -8.12 -19.59
N LEU A 23 -20.63 -7.43 -19.05
CA LEU A 23 -21.36 -7.66 -17.81
C LEU A 23 -22.39 -8.80 -17.90
N ALA A 24 -22.52 -9.58 -16.83
CA ALA A 24 -23.69 -10.41 -16.53
C ALA A 24 -24.25 -10.05 -15.16
N VAL A 25 -25.57 -9.92 -15.08
CA VAL A 25 -26.36 -9.50 -13.91
C VAL A 25 -26.79 -10.73 -13.11
N ALA A 26 -26.52 -10.75 -11.80
CA ALA A 26 -26.96 -11.81 -10.89
C ALA A 26 -28.05 -11.28 -9.94
N THR A 27 -29.11 -12.07 -9.81
CA THR A 27 -30.32 -11.84 -9.01
C THR A 27 -30.08 -12.19 -7.53
N PRO A 28 -30.72 -11.52 -6.55
CA PRO A 28 -30.33 -11.62 -5.14
C PRO A 28 -30.91 -12.85 -4.45
N LEU A 29 -30.05 -13.61 -3.75
CA LEU A 29 -30.43 -14.69 -2.86
C LEU A 29 -30.79 -14.13 -1.47
N SER A 30 -32.09 -14.13 -1.18
CA SER A 30 -32.65 -13.90 0.15
C SER A 30 -32.42 -15.13 1.04
N GLY A 31 -31.86 -14.94 2.23
CA GLY A 31 -31.87 -15.96 3.29
C GLY A 31 -30.50 -16.35 3.86
N LEU A 32 -29.58 -15.40 4.07
CA LEU A 32 -28.41 -15.69 4.91
C LEU A 32 -28.79 -15.59 6.40
N PRO A 33 -28.55 -16.63 7.21
CA PRO A 33 -28.76 -16.58 8.65
C PRO A 33 -27.90 -15.48 9.28
N GLU A 34 -28.44 -14.86 10.33
CA GLU A 34 -27.81 -13.82 11.15
C GLU A 34 -26.35 -14.20 11.44
N ALA A 35 -25.42 -13.41 10.88
CA ALA A 35 -24.01 -13.74 10.86
C ALA A 35 -23.50 -13.93 12.30
N ALA A 36 -23.09 -15.16 12.63
CA ALA A 36 -22.29 -15.41 13.81
C ALA A 36 -21.16 -14.38 13.87
N GLN A 37 -21.05 -13.67 14.99
CA GLN A 37 -20.13 -12.55 15.16
C GLN A 37 -18.72 -13.01 14.79
N ALA A 38 -18.16 -12.41 13.74
CA ALA A 38 -16.88 -12.85 13.18
C ALA A 38 -15.78 -12.63 14.21
N ALA A 39 -14.97 -13.67 14.48
CA ALA A 39 -13.91 -13.63 15.49
C ALA A 39 -12.97 -12.43 15.30
N PRO A 40 -12.46 -11.83 16.39
CA PRO A 40 -11.46 -10.77 16.33
C PRO A 40 -10.32 -11.10 15.36
N TYR A 41 -9.98 -10.13 14.53
CA TYR A 41 -8.86 -10.20 13.61
C TYR A 41 -7.95 -9.00 13.85
N CYS A 42 -6.67 -9.27 14.11
CA CYS A 42 -5.60 -8.29 14.16
C CYS A 42 -4.62 -8.57 13.04
N TYR A 43 -4.23 -7.53 12.31
CA TYR A 43 -3.08 -7.62 11.43
C TYR A 43 -1.80 -7.52 12.25
N GLU A 44 -0.95 -8.53 12.14
CA GLU A 44 0.41 -8.53 12.65
C GLU A 44 1.32 -9.27 11.67
N GLU A 45 2.60 -8.92 11.68
CA GLU A 45 3.62 -9.69 10.99
C GLU A 45 4.96 -9.63 11.74
N PRO A 46 5.80 -10.70 11.67
CA PRO A 46 7.09 -10.70 12.33
C PRO A 46 7.99 -9.56 11.86
N SER A 47 8.51 -8.78 12.79
CA SER A 47 9.57 -7.82 12.52
C SER A 47 10.46 -7.61 13.75
N GLN A 48 11.74 -7.42 13.50
CA GLN A 48 12.76 -7.11 14.50
C GLN A 48 13.66 -5.98 13.99
N PRO A 49 13.17 -4.73 13.96
CA PRO A 49 13.94 -3.61 13.41
C PRO A 49 15.32 -3.41 14.05
N GLN A 50 15.51 -3.88 15.29
CA GLN A 50 16.74 -3.76 16.06
C GLN A 50 17.66 -4.98 15.99
N ALA A 51 17.31 -6.04 15.24
CA ALA A 51 18.20 -7.19 15.09
C ALA A 51 19.52 -6.75 14.42
N ASP A 52 20.65 -7.26 14.90
CA ASP A 52 21.96 -6.84 14.41
C ASP A 52 22.18 -7.29 12.95
N ILE A 53 22.64 -6.35 12.12
CA ILE A 53 23.02 -6.55 10.72
C ILE A 53 24.40 -5.93 10.42
N SER A 54 25.19 -5.63 11.44
CA SER A 54 26.52 -5.01 11.31
C SER A 54 27.47 -5.82 10.42
N ASP A 55 27.43 -7.15 10.51
CA ASP A 55 28.20 -8.07 9.68
C ASP A 55 27.75 -8.07 8.21
N LEU A 56 26.47 -7.80 7.93
CA LEU A 56 25.95 -7.66 6.57
C LEU A 56 26.39 -6.32 5.98
N LYS A 57 26.30 -5.24 6.76
CA LYS A 57 26.81 -3.92 6.39
C LYS A 57 28.31 -3.96 6.09
N ALA A 58 29.11 -4.60 6.95
CA ALA A 58 30.56 -4.67 6.79
C ALA A 58 31.00 -5.45 5.54
N ARG A 59 30.18 -6.38 5.05
CA ARG A 59 30.47 -7.21 3.88
C ARG A 59 29.78 -6.72 2.60
N PHE A 60 28.96 -5.68 2.70
CA PHE A 60 28.20 -5.17 1.57
C PHE A 60 29.12 -4.63 0.46
N ASN A 61 28.80 -4.99 -0.76
CA ASN A 61 29.37 -4.42 -1.97
C ASN A 61 28.37 -4.56 -3.13
N ARG A 62 28.66 -3.89 -4.26
CA ARG A 62 27.78 -3.93 -5.43
C ARG A 62 27.49 -5.34 -5.95
N SER A 63 28.40 -6.30 -5.82
CA SER A 63 28.17 -7.65 -6.38
C SER A 63 27.26 -8.54 -5.51
N ASN A 64 27.09 -8.21 -4.22
CA ASN A 64 26.33 -9.03 -3.28
C ASN A 64 25.10 -8.33 -2.70
N TRP A 65 24.59 -7.28 -3.35
CA TRP A 65 23.48 -6.49 -2.83
C TRP A 65 22.21 -7.34 -2.60
N MET A 66 21.86 -8.25 -3.52
CA MET A 66 20.64 -9.08 -3.41
C MET A 66 20.76 -10.11 -2.27
N PRO A 67 21.84 -10.92 -2.18
CA PRO A 67 22.07 -11.73 -0.98
C PRO A 67 22.07 -10.93 0.32
N THR A 68 22.60 -9.70 0.30
CA THR A 68 22.59 -8.81 1.47
C THR A 68 21.17 -8.39 1.84
N LEU A 69 20.34 -8.01 0.84
CA LEU A 69 18.93 -7.68 1.02
C LEU A 69 18.16 -8.82 1.70
N GLN A 70 18.27 -10.01 1.12
CA GLN A 70 17.57 -11.20 1.61
C GLN A 70 18.02 -11.54 3.04
N ALA A 71 19.32 -11.52 3.34
CA ALA A 71 19.83 -11.80 4.68
C ALA A 71 19.41 -10.73 5.71
N MET A 72 19.41 -9.46 5.31
CA MET A 72 18.99 -8.34 6.16
C MET A 72 17.51 -8.44 6.51
N TYR A 73 16.65 -8.66 5.51
CA TYR A 73 15.23 -8.83 5.75
C TYR A 73 14.88 -10.14 6.43
N LYS A 74 15.62 -11.23 6.21
CA LYS A 74 15.42 -12.45 6.98
C LYS A 74 15.51 -12.19 8.50
N ARG A 75 16.46 -11.35 8.91
CA ARG A 75 16.66 -11.00 10.32
C ARG A 75 15.63 -9.99 10.83
N ARG A 76 15.28 -8.98 10.02
CA ARG A 76 14.49 -7.83 10.49
C ARG A 76 13.03 -7.80 10.03
N TRP A 77 12.71 -8.38 8.89
CA TRP A 77 11.38 -8.38 8.28
C TRP A 77 11.20 -9.55 7.29
N PRO A 78 10.85 -10.76 7.76
CA PRO A 78 10.74 -11.95 6.91
C PRO A 78 9.78 -11.82 5.71
N SER A 79 8.76 -10.97 5.77
CA SER A 79 7.89 -10.69 4.61
C SER A 79 8.64 -10.00 3.48
N GLY A 80 9.56 -9.08 3.80
CA GLY A 80 10.44 -8.45 2.81
C GLY A 80 11.41 -9.44 2.19
N GLU A 81 11.95 -10.38 2.98
CA GLU A 81 12.82 -11.45 2.46
C GLU A 81 12.06 -12.28 1.42
N LYS A 82 10.84 -12.71 1.77
CA LYS A 82 10.02 -13.54 0.89
C LYS A 82 9.67 -12.85 -0.41
N LEU A 83 9.35 -11.56 -0.38
CA LEU A 83 9.14 -10.77 -1.60
C LEU A 83 10.44 -10.65 -2.41
N ALA A 84 11.57 -10.37 -1.76
CA ALA A 84 12.88 -10.30 -2.42
C ALA A 84 13.33 -11.61 -3.06
N ILE A 85 12.97 -12.75 -2.49
CA ILE A 85 13.18 -14.06 -3.10
C ILE A 85 12.22 -14.25 -4.29
N ALA A 86 10.93 -13.92 -4.12
CA ALA A 86 9.92 -14.09 -5.16
C ALA A 86 10.24 -13.29 -6.44
N GLN A 87 10.81 -12.10 -6.26
CA GLN A 87 11.14 -11.18 -7.35
C GLN A 87 12.64 -11.20 -7.73
N ALA A 88 13.46 -12.12 -7.19
CA ALA A 88 14.92 -12.13 -7.41
C ALA A 88 15.38 -12.24 -8.88
N LYS A 89 14.47 -12.60 -9.80
CA LYS A 89 14.72 -12.71 -11.23
C LYS A 89 14.10 -11.57 -12.05
N ASP A 90 13.48 -10.58 -11.41
CA ASP A 90 13.02 -9.42 -12.15
C ASP A 90 14.22 -8.69 -12.76
N LYS A 91 14.11 -8.41 -14.06
CA LYS A 91 15.15 -7.74 -14.84
C LYS A 91 15.21 -6.24 -14.55
N TYR A 92 14.15 -5.67 -13.98
CA TYR A 92 14.05 -4.25 -13.70
C TYR A 92 14.55 -3.86 -12.31
N TRP A 93 14.63 -4.80 -11.37
CA TRP A 93 15.10 -4.57 -9.99
C TRP A 93 16.28 -3.61 -9.88
N ASN A 94 17.35 -3.85 -10.65
CA ASN A 94 18.60 -3.08 -10.57
C ASN A 94 18.44 -1.58 -10.82
N GLN A 95 17.37 -1.14 -11.50
CA GLN A 95 17.16 0.29 -11.78
C GLN A 95 16.72 1.08 -10.54
N PHE A 96 16.24 0.39 -9.50
CA PHE A 96 15.73 1.00 -8.26
C PHE A 96 16.70 0.87 -7.08
N VAL A 97 17.83 0.19 -7.26
CA VAL A 97 18.77 -0.11 -6.17
C VAL A 97 20.06 0.70 -6.31
N ASP A 98 20.36 1.51 -5.30
CA ASP A 98 21.64 2.20 -5.21
C ASP A 98 22.66 1.33 -4.47
N THR A 99 23.68 0.87 -5.19
CA THR A 99 24.73 0.01 -4.62
C THR A 99 26.02 0.74 -4.29
N SER A 100 26.03 2.08 -4.28
CA SER A 100 27.21 2.91 -4.04
C SER A 100 27.73 2.81 -2.61
N SER A 101 26.85 2.58 -1.64
CA SER A 101 27.17 2.36 -0.24
C SER A 101 26.03 1.59 0.44
N PHE A 102 26.28 1.04 1.64
CA PHE A 102 25.22 0.37 2.38
C PHE A 102 24.08 1.32 2.78
N ASP A 103 24.42 2.56 3.11
CA ASP A 103 23.43 3.57 3.53
C ASP A 103 22.55 3.99 2.33
N ALA A 104 23.14 4.20 1.15
CA ALA A 104 22.40 4.45 -0.09
C ALA A 104 21.54 3.25 -0.52
N PHE A 105 22.07 2.03 -0.35
CA PHE A 105 21.34 0.79 -0.56
C PHE A 105 20.11 0.71 0.34
N ALA A 106 20.28 0.89 1.66
CA ALA A 106 19.18 0.88 2.62
C ALA A 106 18.13 1.96 2.31
N GLU A 107 18.56 3.15 1.89
CA GLU A 107 17.67 4.24 1.50
C GLU A 107 16.87 3.93 0.22
N SER A 108 17.49 3.29 -0.77
CA SER A 108 16.83 2.88 -2.02
C SER A 108 15.75 1.81 -1.82
N MET A 109 15.74 1.10 -0.70
CA MET A 109 14.79 0.02 -0.44
C MET A 109 13.34 0.47 -0.34
N MET A 110 13.08 1.75 -0.04
CA MET A 110 11.71 2.29 -0.09
C MET A 110 11.13 2.07 -1.48
N VAL A 111 11.81 2.62 -2.49
CA VAL A 111 11.39 2.57 -3.89
C VAL A 111 11.52 1.16 -4.43
N ALA A 112 12.67 0.50 -4.22
CA ALA A 112 12.89 -0.84 -4.79
C ALA A 112 11.80 -1.83 -4.35
N ILE A 113 11.47 -1.90 -3.05
CA ILE A 113 10.43 -2.83 -2.59
C ILE A 113 9.02 -2.39 -2.99
N HIS A 114 8.76 -1.08 -3.04
CA HIS A 114 7.50 -0.53 -3.55
C HIS A 114 7.26 -0.98 -5.00
N GLU A 115 8.23 -0.75 -5.88
CA GLU A 115 8.14 -1.10 -7.31
C GLU A 115 8.09 -2.61 -7.54
N GLU A 116 8.88 -3.39 -6.80
CA GLU A 116 8.82 -4.86 -6.89
C GLU A 116 7.50 -5.44 -6.39
N THR A 117 6.78 -4.71 -5.52
CA THR A 117 5.41 -5.06 -5.16
C THR A 117 4.47 -4.85 -6.33
N HIS A 118 4.62 -3.77 -7.11
CA HIS A 118 3.88 -3.63 -8.36
C HIS A 118 4.21 -4.74 -9.36
N MET A 119 5.49 -5.08 -9.52
CA MET A 119 5.90 -6.17 -10.41
C MET A 119 5.29 -7.51 -9.96
N TRP A 120 5.10 -7.71 -8.65
CA TRP A 120 4.41 -8.89 -8.16
C TRP A 120 2.90 -8.83 -8.34
N ASP A 121 2.24 -7.75 -7.91
CA ASP A 121 0.78 -7.62 -7.91
C ASP A 121 0.22 -7.59 -9.34
N LEU A 122 0.92 -6.91 -10.25
CA LEU A 122 0.42 -6.55 -11.59
C LEU A 122 0.96 -7.45 -12.72
N ASP A 123 1.70 -8.50 -12.39
CA ASP A 123 2.16 -9.49 -13.37
C ASP A 123 0.99 -10.10 -14.16
N GLY A 124 1.15 -10.24 -15.47
CA GLY A 124 0.09 -10.70 -16.37
C GLY A 124 -0.41 -12.14 -16.10
N ALA A 125 0.33 -12.98 -15.37
CA ALA A 125 -0.17 -14.28 -14.94
C ALA A 125 -1.24 -14.15 -13.84
N ARG A 126 -1.18 -13.09 -13.03
CA ARG A 126 -2.07 -12.83 -11.88
C ARG A 126 -3.13 -11.78 -12.16
N THR A 127 -2.87 -10.89 -13.13
CA THR A 127 -3.64 -9.67 -13.32
C THR A 127 -4.18 -9.55 -14.74
N VAL A 128 -5.44 -9.14 -14.83
CA VAL A 128 -6.08 -8.64 -16.06
C VAL A 128 -6.63 -7.26 -15.71
N TRP A 129 -6.13 -6.23 -16.40
CA TRP A 129 -6.36 -4.84 -16.03
C TRP A 129 -7.85 -4.52 -15.82
N ASP A 130 -8.16 -3.92 -14.68
CA ASP A 130 -9.49 -3.57 -14.17
C ASP A 130 -10.51 -4.74 -14.06
N VAL A 131 -10.09 -5.98 -14.32
CA VAL A 131 -10.93 -7.18 -14.22
C VAL A 131 -10.59 -7.97 -12.96
N ARG A 132 -9.32 -8.34 -12.81
CA ARG A 132 -8.81 -9.05 -11.64
C ARG A 132 -7.36 -8.66 -11.33
N THR A 133 -6.98 -8.72 -10.06
CA THR A 133 -5.61 -8.48 -9.61
C THR A 133 -5.18 -9.48 -8.55
N ALA A 134 -3.90 -9.44 -8.18
CA ALA A 134 -3.38 -10.04 -6.97
C ALA A 134 -2.85 -8.96 -6.00
N SER A 135 -2.61 -9.33 -4.75
CA SER A 135 -1.95 -8.50 -3.75
C SER A 135 -1.05 -9.32 -2.84
N TRP A 136 0.23 -8.95 -2.80
CA TRP A 136 1.18 -9.43 -1.80
C TRP A 136 0.92 -8.76 -0.44
N VAL A 137 0.56 -9.55 0.57
CA VAL A 137 0.27 -9.01 1.91
C VAL A 137 1.46 -9.16 2.85
N ASN A 138 1.96 -10.39 3.04
CA ASN A 138 3.11 -10.68 3.89
C ASN A 138 3.75 -12.03 3.51
N ALA A 139 4.71 -12.50 4.31
CA ALA A 139 5.44 -13.77 4.09
C ALA A 139 4.54 -15.01 3.90
N THR A 140 3.32 -14.99 4.48
CA THR A 140 2.43 -16.15 4.58
C THR A 140 1.08 -15.94 3.90
N GLN A 141 0.77 -14.70 3.52
CA GLN A 141 -0.52 -14.33 2.96
C GLN A 141 -0.31 -13.57 1.65
N GLN A 142 -0.96 -14.08 0.60
CA GLN A 142 -1.15 -13.41 -0.66
C GLN A 142 -2.60 -13.59 -1.07
N ILE A 143 -3.23 -12.55 -1.60
CA ILE A 143 -4.61 -12.61 -2.08
C ILE A 143 -4.57 -12.63 -3.60
N LEU A 144 -4.96 -13.76 -4.19
CA LEU A 144 -4.97 -13.97 -5.64
C LEU A 144 -6.40 -13.85 -6.18
N ASP A 145 -6.53 -13.57 -7.49
CA ASP A 145 -7.80 -13.51 -8.22
C ASP A 145 -8.85 -12.63 -7.51
N ILE A 146 -8.47 -11.40 -7.18
CA ILE A 146 -9.35 -10.38 -6.60
C ILE A 146 -10.19 -9.78 -7.73
N PRO A 147 -11.52 -10.01 -7.79
CA PRO A 147 -12.36 -9.44 -8.84
C PRO A 147 -12.60 -7.95 -8.59
N LEU A 148 -12.28 -7.11 -9.58
CA LEU A 148 -12.33 -5.66 -9.46
C LEU A 148 -13.58 -5.04 -10.07
N HIS A 149 -14.23 -5.75 -11.00
CA HIS A 149 -15.47 -5.33 -11.68
C HIS A 149 -15.38 -3.96 -12.37
N GLY A 150 -14.20 -3.60 -12.87
CA GLY A 150 -13.93 -2.29 -13.43
C GLY A 150 -13.76 -1.24 -12.33
N GLY A 151 -14.69 -0.29 -12.31
CA GLY A 151 -14.69 0.87 -11.43
C GLY A 151 -14.73 2.18 -12.20
N PHE A 152 -14.44 3.26 -11.50
CA PHE A 152 -14.42 4.63 -12.02
C PHE A 152 -13.05 5.29 -11.77
N PRO A 153 -12.68 6.34 -12.51
CA PRO A 153 -11.43 7.08 -12.32
C PRO A 153 -11.24 7.56 -10.87
N ARG A 154 -10.07 7.27 -10.27
CA ARG A 154 -9.78 7.67 -8.89
C ARG A 154 -9.78 9.18 -8.69
N LYS A 155 -9.56 9.98 -9.74
CA LYS A 155 -9.69 11.45 -9.69
C LYS A 155 -11.08 11.93 -9.26
N GLU A 156 -12.14 11.11 -9.36
CA GLU A 156 -13.48 11.47 -8.87
C GLU A 156 -13.55 11.71 -7.35
N ILE A 157 -12.53 11.26 -6.59
CA ILE A 157 -12.43 11.52 -5.15
C ILE A 157 -11.90 12.92 -4.82
N LEU A 158 -11.26 13.60 -5.78
CA LEU A 158 -10.61 14.89 -5.58
C LEU A 158 -11.52 15.94 -4.92
N PRO A 159 -12.82 16.06 -5.28
CA PRO A 159 -13.72 17.01 -4.62
C PRO A 159 -13.93 16.76 -3.12
N LEU A 160 -13.63 15.56 -2.59
CA LEU A 160 -13.72 15.26 -1.15
C LEU A 160 -12.47 15.69 -0.37
N ILE A 161 -11.37 16.01 -1.05
CA ILE A 161 -10.14 16.50 -0.43
C ILE A 161 -10.25 18.03 -0.31
N LYS A 162 -10.40 18.52 0.93
CA LYS A 162 -10.63 19.96 1.23
C LYS A 162 -9.43 20.65 1.87
N ASP A 163 -8.39 19.90 2.20
CA ASP A 163 -7.13 20.38 2.77
C ASP A 163 -6.01 20.28 1.73
N LYS A 164 -4.79 20.66 2.13
CA LYS A 164 -3.58 20.60 1.29
C LYS A 164 -2.53 19.62 1.83
N LEU A 165 -2.92 18.70 2.71
CA LEU A 165 -1.98 17.83 3.42
C LEU A 165 -1.24 16.88 2.47
N SER A 166 -1.89 16.45 1.41
CA SER A 166 -1.37 15.51 0.41
C SER A 166 -1.16 16.15 -0.96
N ASP A 167 -1.04 17.49 -1.07
CA ASP A 167 -1.17 18.20 -2.36
C ASP A 167 -0.18 17.74 -3.44
N ASP A 168 1.06 17.42 -3.06
CA ASP A 168 2.08 16.88 -3.97
C ASP A 168 1.66 15.50 -4.52
N MET A 169 1.14 14.64 -3.66
CA MET A 169 0.65 13.31 -4.04
C MET A 169 -0.68 13.38 -4.79
N ASP A 170 -1.57 14.32 -4.44
CA ASP A 170 -2.81 14.58 -5.19
C ASP A 170 -2.48 15.00 -6.63
N GLY A 171 -1.44 15.81 -6.80
CA GLY A 171 -0.88 16.21 -8.09
C GLY A 171 -0.53 15.01 -8.97
N ILE A 172 0.18 14.04 -8.40
CA ILE A 172 0.66 12.84 -9.11
C ILE A 172 -0.47 11.85 -9.35
N TYR A 173 -1.23 11.47 -8.31
CA TYR A 173 -2.14 10.34 -8.39
C TYR A 173 -3.53 10.71 -8.91
N LEU A 174 -3.99 11.93 -8.65
CA LEU A 174 -5.38 12.32 -8.94
C LEU A 174 -5.50 13.36 -10.05
N ARG A 175 -4.55 14.30 -10.14
CA ARG A 175 -4.65 15.43 -11.09
C ARG A 175 -3.90 15.17 -12.40
N ASP A 176 -2.84 14.37 -12.38
CA ASP A 176 -2.24 13.89 -13.61
C ASP A 176 -3.26 13.11 -14.44
N ARG A 177 -3.19 13.29 -15.77
CA ARG A 177 -4.19 12.76 -16.69
C ARG A 177 -4.21 11.24 -16.69
N GLN A 178 -3.04 10.61 -16.77
CA GLN A 178 -2.95 9.15 -16.87
C GLN A 178 -3.21 8.52 -15.51
N GLN A 179 -2.53 9.01 -14.49
CA GLN A 179 -2.63 8.49 -13.13
C GLN A 179 -4.04 8.70 -12.56
N GLY A 180 -4.69 9.84 -12.81
CA GLY A 180 -6.04 10.12 -12.34
C GLY A 180 -7.12 9.22 -12.95
N ASP A 181 -6.85 8.61 -14.12
CA ASP A 181 -7.76 7.72 -14.83
C ASP A 181 -7.70 6.26 -14.36
N TYR A 182 -6.71 5.88 -13.55
CA TYR A 182 -6.69 4.57 -12.91
C TYR A 182 -7.88 4.40 -11.95
N ARG A 183 -8.38 3.16 -11.85
CA ARG A 183 -9.59 2.82 -11.09
C ARG A 183 -9.21 2.21 -9.73
N LEU A 184 -10.11 1.41 -9.16
CA LEU A 184 -9.87 0.71 -7.89
C LEU A 184 -8.54 -0.08 -7.92
N GLN A 185 -8.17 -0.67 -9.06
CA GLN A 185 -6.89 -1.36 -9.19
C GLN A 185 -5.70 -0.47 -8.85
N GLY A 186 -5.64 0.74 -9.43
CA GLY A 186 -4.56 1.69 -9.17
C GLY A 186 -4.58 2.20 -7.73
N VAL A 187 -5.76 2.38 -7.13
CA VAL A 187 -5.86 2.77 -5.72
C VAL A 187 -5.30 1.67 -4.80
N LEU A 188 -5.68 0.42 -5.03
CA LEU A 188 -5.22 -0.73 -4.23
C LEU A 188 -3.74 -1.04 -4.45
N ALA A 189 -3.25 -0.93 -5.70
CA ALA A 189 -1.86 -1.20 -6.05
C ALA A 189 -0.91 -0.22 -5.37
N GLU A 190 -1.19 1.09 -5.45
CA GLU A 190 -0.36 2.12 -4.81
C GLU A 190 -0.39 2.03 -3.28
N LEU A 191 -1.56 1.71 -2.71
CA LEU A 191 -1.65 1.44 -1.27
C LEU A 191 -0.82 0.21 -0.90
N ASN A 192 -0.93 -0.89 -1.63
CA ASN A 192 -0.20 -2.11 -1.29
C ASN A 192 1.32 -1.92 -1.41
N ALA A 193 1.78 -1.27 -2.47
CA ALA A 193 3.18 -0.92 -2.68
C ALA A 193 3.68 0.07 -1.61
N GLY A 194 2.84 1.02 -1.17
CA GLY A 194 3.13 1.86 -0.01
C GLY A 194 3.29 1.05 1.29
N LEU A 195 2.47 0.02 1.48
CA LEU A 195 2.48 -0.86 2.65
C LEU A 195 3.58 -1.91 2.65
N THR A 196 4.29 -2.11 1.55
CA THR A 196 5.56 -2.86 1.50
C THR A 196 6.77 -1.94 1.53
N GLY A 197 6.70 -0.76 0.91
CA GLY A 197 7.75 0.26 0.96
C GLY A 197 7.99 0.82 2.36
N LEU A 198 6.92 1.10 3.14
CA LEU A 198 7.04 1.60 4.51
C LEU A 198 7.81 0.63 5.44
N PRO A 199 7.45 -0.66 5.56
CA PRO A 199 8.24 -1.59 6.36
C PRO A 199 9.66 -1.76 5.86
N ALA A 200 9.88 -1.80 4.53
CA ALA A 200 11.19 -1.94 3.92
C ALA A 200 12.21 -0.94 4.50
N VAL A 201 11.79 0.32 4.70
CA VAL A 201 12.65 1.35 5.31
C VAL A 201 12.52 1.46 6.82
N THR A 202 11.38 1.11 7.40
CA THR A 202 11.21 1.11 8.86
C THR A 202 12.23 0.19 9.53
N VAL A 203 12.51 -0.97 8.92
CA VAL A 203 13.43 -1.96 9.48
C VAL A 203 14.91 -1.68 9.21
N VAL A 204 15.26 -0.60 8.52
CA VAL A 204 16.65 -0.16 8.26
C VAL A 204 16.85 1.33 8.49
N GLN A 205 15.92 1.97 9.22
CA GLN A 205 15.84 3.42 9.33
C GLN A 205 17.14 4.08 9.81
N GLU A 206 17.94 3.40 10.63
CA GLU A 206 19.18 3.95 11.19
C GLU A 206 20.25 4.22 10.11
N TYR A 207 20.13 3.56 8.95
CA TYR A 207 21.04 3.67 7.81
C TYR A 207 20.57 4.68 6.77
N ILE A 208 19.35 5.20 6.88
CA ILE A 208 18.81 6.22 5.98
C ILE A 208 19.35 7.58 6.40
N LYS A 209 20.08 8.23 5.49
CA LYS A 209 20.77 9.52 5.73
C LYS A 209 20.24 10.64 4.85
N GLY A 210 19.70 10.32 3.68
CA GLY A 210 19.11 11.28 2.74
C GLY A 210 17.59 11.35 2.81
N ILE A 211 17.01 11.83 1.71
CA ILE A 211 15.58 12.10 1.55
C ILE A 211 14.82 11.01 0.78
N GLY A 212 15.50 10.00 0.23
CA GLY A 212 14.92 8.99 -0.67
C GLY A 212 13.83 8.12 -0.03
N ALA A 213 13.81 8.00 1.30
CA ALA A 213 12.78 7.29 2.05
C ALA A 213 11.82 8.22 2.81
N SER A 214 11.93 9.54 2.62
CA SER A 214 11.30 10.55 3.48
C SER A 214 9.80 10.68 3.35
N ASN A 215 9.18 10.04 2.36
CA ASN A 215 7.73 10.06 2.12
C ASN A 215 7.06 8.69 2.32
N ALA A 216 7.74 7.69 2.86
CA ALA A 216 7.19 6.34 3.00
C ALA A 216 5.89 6.31 3.83
N ARG A 217 5.84 7.09 4.92
CA ARG A 217 4.63 7.25 5.75
C ARG A 217 3.53 8.00 5.01
N ASP A 218 3.88 9.05 4.27
CA ASP A 218 2.95 9.82 3.45
C ASP A 218 2.27 8.95 2.40
N ILE A 219 3.05 8.07 1.73
CA ILE A 219 2.52 7.15 0.74
C ILE A 219 1.49 6.20 1.34
N ALA A 220 1.81 5.57 2.48
CA ALA A 220 0.88 4.68 3.15
C ALA A 220 -0.38 5.41 3.66
N ALA A 221 -0.22 6.58 4.29
CA ALA A 221 -1.33 7.33 4.86
C ALA A 221 -2.23 7.94 3.77
N THR A 222 -1.65 8.49 2.71
CA THR A 222 -2.38 9.14 1.61
C THR A 222 -3.11 8.13 0.75
N ASN A 223 -2.48 7.02 0.38
CA ASN A 223 -3.18 6.02 -0.43
C ASN A 223 -4.28 5.30 0.36
N LEU A 224 -4.16 5.15 1.69
CA LEU A 224 -5.29 4.70 2.50
C LEU A 224 -6.43 5.71 2.46
N ARG A 225 -6.12 7.02 2.56
CA ARG A 225 -7.13 8.07 2.39
C ARG A 225 -7.84 7.94 1.06
N TYR A 226 -7.09 7.71 -0.03
CA TYR A 226 -7.68 7.55 -1.36
C TYR A 226 -8.62 6.35 -1.43
N LEU A 227 -8.25 5.20 -0.85
CA LEU A 227 -9.14 4.05 -0.78
C LEU A 227 -10.44 4.39 -0.06
N LEU A 228 -10.36 5.00 1.13
CA LEU A 228 -11.53 5.37 1.92
C LEU A 228 -12.45 6.35 1.18
N LEU A 229 -11.87 7.36 0.52
CA LEU A 229 -12.62 8.31 -0.30
C LEU A 229 -13.20 7.67 -1.57
N TYR A 230 -12.48 6.72 -2.18
CA TYR A 230 -12.97 5.97 -3.34
C TYR A 230 -14.20 5.14 -2.96
N LEU A 231 -14.18 4.46 -1.81
CA LEU A 231 -15.34 3.73 -1.30
C LEU A 231 -16.55 4.66 -1.06
N ARG A 232 -16.32 5.87 -0.55
CA ARG A 232 -17.40 6.87 -0.36
C ARG A 232 -18.00 7.28 -1.71
N VAL A 233 -17.16 7.63 -2.69
CA VAL A 233 -17.64 7.98 -4.04
C VAL A 233 -18.35 6.80 -4.70
N ALA A 234 -17.85 5.58 -4.52
CA ALA A 234 -18.49 4.37 -5.04
C ALA A 234 -19.92 4.24 -4.51
N LYS A 235 -20.10 4.38 -3.19
CA LYS A 235 -21.42 4.33 -2.55
C LYS A 235 -22.34 5.46 -3.02
N ASP A 236 -21.83 6.69 -3.08
CA ASP A 236 -22.65 7.88 -3.30
C ASP A 236 -23.02 8.11 -4.78
N LYS A 237 -22.13 7.71 -5.71
CA LYS A 237 -22.27 8.03 -7.16
C LYS A 237 -22.32 6.82 -8.08
N HIS A 238 -21.86 5.66 -7.62
CA HIS A 238 -21.76 4.45 -8.44
C HIS A 238 -22.43 3.25 -7.74
N PRO A 239 -23.73 3.33 -7.37
CA PRO A 239 -24.39 2.34 -6.52
C PRO A 239 -24.35 0.92 -7.09
N ASP A 240 -24.45 0.75 -8.41
CA ASP A 240 -24.33 -0.56 -9.06
C ASP A 240 -22.93 -1.16 -8.91
N TYR A 241 -21.90 -0.33 -9.00
CA TYR A 241 -20.52 -0.76 -8.80
C TYR A 241 -20.27 -1.08 -7.33
N TRP A 242 -20.70 -0.20 -6.43
CA TRP A 242 -20.66 -0.43 -4.98
C TRP A 242 -21.32 -1.75 -4.59
N ALA A 243 -22.51 -2.04 -5.12
CA ALA A 243 -23.21 -3.29 -4.86
C ALA A 243 -22.41 -4.53 -5.32
N LYS A 244 -21.66 -4.43 -6.43
CA LYS A 244 -20.76 -5.51 -6.86
C LYS A 244 -19.62 -5.69 -5.87
N ILE A 245 -18.77 -4.67 -5.69
CA ILE A 245 -17.55 -4.82 -4.89
C ILE A 245 -17.81 -5.04 -3.39
N LYS A 246 -18.91 -4.51 -2.84
CA LYS A 246 -19.32 -4.76 -1.45
C LYS A 246 -19.71 -6.22 -1.20
N ASN A 247 -20.11 -6.95 -2.24
CA ASN A 247 -20.43 -8.37 -2.14
C ASN A 247 -19.25 -9.28 -2.46
N GLU A 248 -18.07 -8.74 -2.82
CA GLU A 248 -16.89 -9.53 -3.16
C GLU A 248 -16.03 -9.86 -1.93
N PRO A 249 -15.98 -11.11 -1.46
CA PRO A 249 -15.28 -11.45 -0.21
C PRO A 249 -13.80 -11.09 -0.23
N LYS A 250 -13.11 -11.30 -1.36
CA LYS A 250 -11.68 -10.98 -1.50
C LYS A 250 -11.40 -9.48 -1.50
N VAL A 251 -12.30 -8.67 -2.06
CA VAL A 251 -12.15 -7.20 -2.02
C VAL A 251 -12.36 -6.70 -0.59
N ARG A 252 -13.37 -7.23 0.12
CA ARG A 252 -13.60 -6.91 1.53
C ARG A 252 -12.41 -7.29 2.42
N GLU A 253 -11.88 -8.50 2.22
CA GLU A 253 -10.69 -8.98 2.94
C GLU A 253 -9.48 -8.09 2.69
N LEU A 254 -9.22 -7.74 1.42
CA LEU A 254 -8.10 -6.89 1.06
C LEU A 254 -8.24 -5.49 1.65
N VAL A 255 -9.40 -4.85 1.51
CA VAL A 255 -9.66 -3.51 2.06
C VAL A 255 -9.46 -3.49 3.57
N LEU A 256 -10.03 -4.47 4.28
CA LEU A 256 -9.84 -4.58 5.73
C LEU A 256 -8.36 -4.79 6.08
N THR A 257 -7.70 -5.73 5.41
CA THR A 257 -6.31 -6.07 5.68
C THR A 257 -5.40 -4.89 5.40
N GLN A 258 -5.60 -4.14 4.31
CA GLN A 258 -4.83 -2.94 4.02
C GLN A 258 -5.04 -1.86 5.08
N PHE A 259 -6.26 -1.60 5.52
CA PHE A 259 -6.52 -0.64 6.60
C PHE A 259 -5.78 -1.01 7.90
N LEU A 260 -5.91 -2.26 8.34
CA LEU A 260 -5.27 -2.74 9.58
C LEU A 260 -3.74 -2.78 9.44
N ARG A 261 -3.23 -3.16 8.27
CA ARG A 261 -1.81 -3.14 7.93
C ARG A 261 -1.23 -1.73 7.91
N THR A 262 -1.97 -0.75 7.38
CA THR A 262 -1.58 0.67 7.48
C THR A 262 -1.47 1.10 8.93
N ALA A 263 -2.44 0.76 9.78
CA ALA A 263 -2.39 1.09 11.20
C ALA A 263 -1.16 0.48 11.88
N TYR A 264 -0.90 -0.82 11.64
CA TYR A 264 0.26 -1.53 12.19
C TYR A 264 1.58 -0.86 11.81
N TRP A 265 1.82 -0.61 10.52
CA TRP A 265 3.11 -0.06 10.07
C TRP A 265 3.29 1.42 10.37
N LEU A 266 2.21 2.22 10.41
CA LEU A 266 2.29 3.60 10.87
C LEU A 266 2.61 3.68 12.37
N GLU A 267 2.13 2.74 13.18
CA GLU A 267 2.52 2.64 14.59
C GLU A 267 3.99 2.23 14.73
N LYS A 268 4.44 1.17 14.04
CA LYS A 268 5.83 0.70 14.10
C LYS A 268 6.86 1.74 13.62
N SER A 269 6.49 2.59 12.67
CA SER A 269 7.35 3.64 12.13
C SER A 269 7.20 5.00 12.83
N ALA A 270 6.29 5.13 13.80
CA ALA A 270 6.05 6.38 14.53
C ALA A 270 7.31 6.98 15.20
N PRO A 271 8.24 6.19 15.78
CA PRO A 271 9.49 6.73 16.33
C PRO A 271 10.40 7.42 15.31
N TYR A 272 10.12 7.27 14.01
CA TYR A 272 10.97 7.73 12.91
C TYR A 272 10.24 8.71 11.98
N THR A 273 9.17 9.35 12.45
CA THR A 273 8.35 10.29 11.64
C THR A 273 9.19 11.35 10.95
N GLY A 274 10.14 11.97 11.66
CA GLY A 274 11.02 13.01 11.09
C GLY A 274 12.01 12.54 10.00
N LYS A 275 12.05 11.22 9.72
CA LYS A 275 12.92 10.62 8.71
C LYS A 275 12.14 9.88 7.62
N LEU A 276 11.01 9.28 7.96
CA LEU A 276 10.23 8.40 7.07
C LEU A 276 8.92 9.05 6.59
N GLY A 277 8.64 10.28 6.99
CA GLY A 277 7.46 11.01 6.56
C GLY A 277 7.66 12.53 6.57
N SER A 278 6.76 13.23 5.90
CA SER A 278 6.60 14.67 6.05
C SER A 278 5.98 15.02 7.40
N PRO A 279 6.02 16.30 7.82
CA PRO A 279 5.28 16.79 8.99
C PRO A 279 3.75 16.60 8.91
N ASP A 280 3.19 16.28 7.73
CA ASP A 280 1.76 16.12 7.52
C ASP A 280 1.29 14.65 7.54
N ALA A 281 2.20 13.67 7.49
CA ALA A 281 1.87 12.24 7.48
C ALA A 281 0.92 11.84 8.63
N ASP A 282 1.16 12.35 9.84
CA ASP A 282 0.31 12.06 11.01
C ASP A 282 -1.06 12.77 10.93
N LYS A 283 -1.11 13.95 10.29
CA LYS A 283 -2.38 14.67 10.07
C LYS A 283 -3.22 13.96 9.02
N ILE A 284 -2.60 13.44 7.95
CA ILE A 284 -3.27 12.61 6.95
C ILE A 284 -3.79 11.33 7.62
N THR A 285 -2.96 10.70 8.44
CA THR A 285 -3.37 9.52 9.23
C THR A 285 -4.59 9.83 10.09
N ALA A 286 -4.63 10.96 10.78
CA ALA A 286 -5.80 11.36 11.57
C ALA A 286 -7.07 11.52 10.71
N LYS A 287 -6.97 12.01 9.47
CA LYS A 287 -8.11 12.08 8.52
C LYS A 287 -8.66 10.70 8.16
N ASN A 288 -7.81 9.67 8.10
CA ASN A 288 -8.27 8.30 7.81
C ASN A 288 -9.22 7.76 8.90
N TYR A 289 -9.11 8.27 10.13
CA TYR A 289 -9.97 7.91 11.26
C TYR A 289 -11.16 8.89 11.46
N ALA A 290 -11.45 9.76 10.50
CA ALA A 290 -12.67 10.57 10.54
C ALA A 290 -13.91 9.65 10.57
N PRO A 291 -14.98 10.02 11.30
CA PRO A 291 -16.16 9.15 11.47
C PRO A 291 -16.76 8.65 10.15
N GLU A 292 -16.82 9.49 9.12
CA GLU A 292 -17.34 9.12 7.80
C GLU A 292 -16.45 8.11 7.06
N ASN A 293 -15.14 8.11 7.31
CA ASN A 293 -14.19 7.17 6.73
C ASN A 293 -14.20 5.82 7.46
N ILE A 294 -14.37 5.84 8.78
CA ILE A 294 -14.57 4.61 9.55
C ILE A 294 -15.93 3.98 9.18
N SER A 295 -17.00 4.78 9.13
CA SER A 295 -18.33 4.27 8.79
C SER A 295 -18.38 3.61 7.41
N ILE A 296 -17.73 4.18 6.39
CA ILE A 296 -17.71 3.56 5.05
C ILE A 296 -16.91 2.24 5.04
N LEU A 297 -15.80 2.18 5.78
CA LEU A 297 -14.97 0.98 5.90
C LEU A 297 -15.73 -0.15 6.58
N GLU A 298 -16.36 0.13 7.72
CA GLU A 298 -17.12 -0.86 8.49
C GLU A 298 -18.33 -1.34 7.70
N GLU A 299 -19.02 -0.45 6.99
CA GLU A 299 -20.12 -0.85 6.11
C GLU A 299 -19.62 -1.74 4.95
N PHE A 300 -18.51 -1.37 4.31
CA PHE A 300 -17.96 -2.11 3.18
C PHE A 300 -17.48 -3.51 3.60
N THR A 301 -16.71 -3.58 4.68
CA THR A 301 -16.08 -4.82 5.14
C THR A 301 -17.02 -5.69 5.97
N GLY A 302 -18.06 -5.10 6.58
CA GLY A 302 -18.93 -5.76 7.56
C GLY A 302 -18.21 -6.05 8.89
N ARG A 303 -17.10 -5.36 9.17
CA ARG A 303 -16.28 -5.55 10.37
C ARG A 303 -16.10 -4.24 11.09
N LYS A 304 -16.31 -4.24 12.41
CA LYS A 304 -15.99 -3.08 13.24
C LYS A 304 -14.50 -3.01 13.53
N VAL A 305 -13.91 -1.82 13.44
CA VAL A 305 -12.48 -1.61 13.65
C VAL A 305 -12.21 -0.84 14.95
N ARG A 306 -11.04 -1.06 15.56
CA ARG A 306 -10.61 -0.29 16.72
C ARG A 306 -10.10 1.09 16.29
N THR A 307 -10.59 2.14 16.94
CA THR A 307 -10.17 3.53 16.70
C THR A 307 -9.47 4.16 17.91
N ASP A 308 -9.45 3.45 19.03
CA ASP A 308 -8.89 3.86 20.33
C ASP A 308 -7.43 3.40 20.47
N ALA A 309 -7.22 2.09 20.59
CA ALA A 309 -5.96 1.42 20.80
C ALA A 309 -5.95 0.12 20.00
N GLN A 310 -4.77 -0.41 19.68
CA GLN A 310 -4.62 -1.59 18.80
C GLN A 310 -5.38 -1.39 17.49
N LYS A 311 -5.14 -0.24 16.82
CA LYS A 311 -5.84 0.16 15.59
C LYS A 311 -5.63 -0.80 14.41
N ASN A 312 -4.67 -1.72 14.54
CA ASN A 312 -4.44 -2.86 13.67
C ASN A 312 -5.43 -4.03 13.92
N CYS A 313 -6.45 -3.86 14.77
CA CYS A 313 -7.43 -4.88 15.11
C CYS A 313 -8.88 -4.49 14.80
N THR A 314 -9.70 -5.52 14.56
CA THR A 314 -11.17 -5.44 14.61
C THR A 314 -11.69 -5.60 16.03
N VAL A 315 -12.91 -5.13 16.28
CA VAL A 315 -13.63 -5.37 17.53
C VAL A 315 -14.13 -6.82 17.56
N SER A 316 -14.09 -7.43 18.75
CA SER A 316 -14.71 -8.71 19.09
C SER A 316 -16.23 -8.68 18.99
#